data_AF-A0A2V5Q1C4-F1
#
_entry.id   AF-A0A2V5Q1C4-F1
#
_cell.length_a   1.000
_cell.length_b   1.000
_cell.length_c   1.000
_cell.angle_alpha   90.00
_cell.angle_beta   90.00
_cell.angle_gamma   90.00
#
_symmetry.space_group_name_H-M   'P 1'
#
loop_
_entity.id
_entity.type
_entity.pdbx_description
1 polymer ?
#
loop_
_entity_poly.entity_id
_entity_poly.type
_entity_poly.pdbx_seq_one_letter_code
_entity_poly.pdbx_strand_id
1 'polypeptide(L)'
;MANFFPRWTNWVPIKLVVCGILLVCGLTGATWYYVTPKYTKVRYQPIQPVPFPHDIHVTQLGMDCRYCHSFVEVAAQSNVPNTQVCMNCHTQVQKDNPKLEPVRTSWKTGDPIDWVWIHRTVDYVYYNHAAHVNRGISCFSCHGPVNHMSVVYQAKPHSMAWCLECHRHPENFLRPEDQVFNLDWKPDDVKPAGFVAKYGKPQGVTEDWSKRKTLSQTEIGQTLKEHWNITPPQNCQGCHR
;
A
#
# COMPACT_ATOMS: atom_id res chain seq x y z
N MET A 1 62.68 21.87 32.97
CA MET A 1 61.24 22.07 32.71
C MET A 1 60.55 20.73 32.85
N ALA A 2 59.63 20.58 33.80
CA ALA A 2 58.90 19.33 33.97
C ALA A 2 57.99 19.12 32.75
N ASN A 3 58.09 17.96 32.09
CA ASN A 3 57.11 17.57 31.07
C ASN A 3 55.79 17.28 31.79
N PHE A 4 54.89 18.26 31.79
CA PHE A 4 53.55 18.13 32.40
C PHE A 4 52.70 17.07 31.69
N PHE A 5 52.96 16.80 30.41
CA PHE A 5 52.27 15.77 29.62
C PHE A 5 53.27 14.73 29.08
N PRO A 6 53.01 13.43 29.32
CA PRO A 6 53.77 12.36 28.68
C PRO A 6 53.64 12.41 27.14
N ARG A 7 54.65 11.94 26.40
CA ARG A 7 54.67 11.94 24.92
C ARG A 7 53.48 11.22 24.27
N TRP A 8 52.85 10.26 24.96
CA TRP A 8 51.65 9.58 24.45
C TRP A 8 50.43 10.51 24.34
N THR A 9 50.43 11.64 25.06
CA THR A 9 49.34 12.63 25.05
C THR A 9 49.19 13.30 23.68
N ASN A 10 50.25 13.39 22.86
CA ASN A 10 50.16 13.93 21.49
C ASN A 10 49.21 13.11 20.58
N TRP A 11 49.00 11.83 20.90
CA TRP A 11 48.06 10.97 20.17
C TRP A 11 46.61 11.11 20.64
N VAL A 12 46.37 11.68 21.84
CA VAL A 12 45.03 11.78 22.42
C VAL A 12 44.10 12.67 21.58
N PRO A 13 44.49 13.90 21.17
CA PRO A 13 43.65 14.73 20.30
C PRO A 13 43.30 14.04 18.98
N ILE A 14 44.26 13.36 18.35
CA ILE A 14 44.05 12.64 17.09
C ILE A 14 43.05 11.50 17.29
N LYS A 15 43.22 10.68 18.34
CA LYS A 15 42.28 9.61 18.67
C LYS A 15 40.88 10.13 18.97
N LEU A 16 40.76 11.24 19.71
CA LEU A 16 39.47 11.87 20.00
C LEU A 16 38.79 12.41 18.74
N VAL A 17 39.54 13.03 17.83
CA VAL A 17 39.00 13.49 16.54
C VAL A 17 38.52 12.31 15.70
N VAL A 18 39.32 11.25 15.57
CA VAL A 18 38.93 10.05 14.81
C VAL A 18 37.72 9.36 15.43
N CYS A 19 37.71 9.13 16.74
CA CYS A 19 36.56 8.56 17.44
C CYS A 19 35.32 9.45 17.32
N GLY A 20 35.48 10.77 17.43
CA GLY A 20 34.39 11.73 17.26
C GLY A 20 33.78 11.68 15.86
N ILE A 21 34.61 11.66 14.81
CA ILE A 21 34.15 11.53 13.43
C ILE A 21 33.42 10.20 13.22
N LEU A 22 34.01 9.08 13.67
CA LEU A 22 33.37 7.77 13.53
C LEU A 22 32.03 7.70 14.27
N LEU A 23 31.95 8.28 15.47
CA LEU A 23 30.72 8.32 16.25
C LEU A 23 29.65 9.17 15.55
N VAL A 24 30.00 10.37 15.07
CA VAL A 24 29.06 11.25 14.35
C VAL A 24 28.60 10.61 13.04
N CYS A 25 29.51 10.06 12.24
CA CYS A 25 29.15 9.36 11.01
C CYS A 25 28.29 8.13 11.30
N GLY A 26 28.62 7.37 12.35
CA GLY A 26 27.87 6.20 12.79
C GLY A 26 26.44 6.56 13.21
N LEU A 27 26.28 7.56 14.08
CA LEU A 27 24.96 8.05 14.52
C LEU A 27 24.15 8.64 13.36
N THR A 28 24.79 9.41 12.48
CA THR A 28 24.12 10.00 11.31
C THR A 28 23.64 8.90 10.36
N GLY A 29 24.49 7.92 10.05
CA GLY A 29 24.13 6.78 9.21
C GLY A 29 23.03 5.92 9.83
N ALA A 30 23.11 5.64 11.14
CA ALA A 30 22.09 4.89 11.86
C ALA A 30 20.74 5.63 11.84
N THR A 31 20.74 6.93 12.14
CA THR A 31 19.52 7.76 12.14
C THR A 31 18.93 7.82 10.72
N TRP A 32 19.76 8.07 9.72
CA TRP A 32 19.35 8.11 8.32
C TRP A 32 18.71 6.81 7.85
N TYR A 33 19.20 5.66 8.32
CA TYR A 33 18.67 4.35 7.93
C TYR A 33 17.41 3.95 8.72
N TYR A 34 17.47 4.02 10.06
CA TYR A 34 16.43 3.48 10.94
C TYR A 34 15.23 4.42 11.15
N VAL A 35 15.37 5.72 10.97
CA VAL A 35 14.29 6.70 11.21
C VAL A 35 13.46 6.96 9.93
N THR A 36 13.58 6.10 8.92
CA THR A 36 12.78 6.23 7.68
C THR A 36 11.34 5.71 7.88
N PRO A 37 10.34 6.23 7.12
CA PRO A 37 8.95 5.76 7.18
C PRO A 37 8.77 4.24 6.96
N LYS A 38 9.74 3.62 6.28
CA LYS A 38 9.78 2.17 6.07
C LYS A 38 9.84 1.38 7.40
N TYR A 39 10.44 1.97 8.43
CA TYR A 39 10.62 1.32 9.74
C TYR A 39 9.77 1.96 10.84
N THR A 40 9.31 3.20 10.69
CA THR A 40 8.56 3.90 11.75
C THR A 40 7.04 3.74 11.67
N LYS A 41 6.47 3.45 10.48
CA LYS A 41 5.01 3.32 10.29
C LYS A 41 4.52 1.94 9.89
N VAL A 42 5.35 1.19 9.17
CA VAL A 42 4.98 -0.16 8.69
C VAL A 42 4.75 -1.08 9.89
N ARG A 43 3.74 -1.95 9.81
CA ARG A 43 3.21 -2.80 10.89
C ARG A 43 2.44 -2.08 11.99
N TYR A 44 2.12 -0.80 11.84
CA TYR A 44 1.12 -0.16 12.71
C TYR A 44 -0.22 -0.92 12.59
N GLN A 45 -0.70 -1.44 13.72
CA GLN A 45 -1.85 -2.35 13.80
C GLN A 45 -2.65 -2.00 15.07
N PRO A 46 -3.53 -0.99 15.01
CA PRO A 46 -4.30 -0.57 16.18
C PRO A 46 -5.38 -1.58 16.53
N ILE A 47 -5.77 -1.57 17.80
CA ILE A 47 -6.97 -2.29 18.26
C ILE A 47 -8.18 -1.56 17.71
N GLN A 48 -9.06 -2.30 17.03
CA GLN A 48 -10.31 -1.78 16.48
C GLN A 48 -11.46 -1.95 17.48
N PRO A 49 -12.49 -1.08 17.44
CA PRO A 49 -13.67 -1.21 18.31
C PRO A 49 -14.42 -2.52 18.04
N VAL A 50 -14.44 -2.97 16.79
CA VAL A 50 -15.03 -4.24 16.36
C VAL A 50 -13.93 -5.07 15.67
N PRO A 51 -13.67 -6.32 16.11
CA PRO A 51 -12.79 -7.22 15.38
C PRO A 51 -13.40 -7.57 14.02
N PHE A 52 -12.78 -7.09 12.94
CA PHE A 52 -13.21 -7.38 11.57
C PHE A 52 -12.13 -8.17 10.80
N PRO A 53 -12.21 -9.53 10.84
CA PRO A 53 -11.29 -10.40 10.12
C PRO A 53 -11.57 -10.35 8.62
N HIS A 54 -10.69 -9.69 7.85
CA HIS A 54 -10.84 -9.61 6.38
C HIS A 54 -10.60 -10.97 5.72
N ASP A 55 -9.83 -11.86 6.33
CA ASP A 55 -9.60 -13.22 5.87
C ASP A 55 -10.88 -14.06 5.80
N ILE A 56 -11.76 -13.92 6.78
CA ILE A 56 -13.07 -14.60 6.74
C ILE A 56 -13.93 -14.01 5.63
N HIS A 57 -14.06 -12.69 5.58
CA HIS A 57 -14.99 -12.04 4.65
C HIS A 57 -14.52 -12.14 3.18
N VAL A 58 -13.23 -11.99 2.92
CA VAL A 58 -12.69 -12.00 1.56
C VAL A 58 -12.30 -13.41 1.13
N THR A 59 -11.44 -14.10 1.89
CA THR A 59 -10.88 -15.38 1.44
C THR A 59 -11.83 -16.56 1.66
N GLN A 60 -12.49 -16.65 2.82
CA GLN A 60 -13.39 -17.79 3.09
C GLN A 60 -14.77 -17.62 2.45
N LEU A 61 -15.31 -16.40 2.45
CA LEU A 61 -16.65 -16.10 1.93
C LEU A 61 -16.64 -15.57 0.49
N GLY A 62 -15.48 -15.21 -0.07
CA GLY A 62 -15.36 -14.75 -1.45
C GLY A 62 -15.96 -13.36 -1.70
N MET A 63 -16.10 -12.51 -0.67
CA MET A 63 -16.69 -11.18 -0.85
C MET A 63 -15.74 -10.27 -1.65
N ASP A 64 -16.29 -9.61 -2.66
CA ASP A 64 -15.59 -8.55 -3.40
C ASP A 64 -15.36 -7.34 -2.48
N CYS A 65 -14.17 -6.72 -2.59
CA CYS A 65 -13.79 -5.56 -1.78
C CYS A 65 -14.79 -4.41 -1.86
N ARG A 66 -15.43 -4.23 -3.02
CA ARG A 66 -16.38 -3.15 -3.32
C ARG A 66 -17.72 -3.32 -2.64
N TYR A 67 -18.04 -4.51 -2.14
CA TYR A 67 -19.27 -4.73 -1.37
C TYR A 67 -19.31 -3.82 -0.13
N CYS A 68 -18.17 -3.70 0.57
CA CYS A 68 -18.03 -2.82 1.73
C CYS A 68 -17.43 -1.45 1.35
N HIS A 69 -16.44 -1.44 0.46
CA HIS A 69 -15.72 -0.25 0.01
C HIS A 69 -16.26 0.29 -1.31
N SER A 70 -17.57 0.54 -1.35
CA SER A 70 -18.34 0.84 -2.55
C SER A 70 -17.90 2.08 -3.33
N PHE A 71 -17.22 3.03 -2.70
CA PHE A 71 -16.80 4.28 -3.36
C PHE A 71 -15.40 4.22 -3.97
N VAL A 72 -14.68 3.11 -3.85
CA VAL A 72 -13.29 3.00 -4.28
C VAL A 72 -13.08 3.27 -5.78
N GLU A 73 -14.07 2.97 -6.62
CA GLU A 73 -14.01 3.16 -8.07
C GLU A 73 -14.49 4.55 -8.53
N VAL A 74 -15.20 5.30 -7.68
CA VAL A 74 -15.89 6.54 -8.10
C VAL A 74 -15.46 7.78 -7.33
N ALA A 75 -14.95 7.63 -6.11
CA ALA A 75 -14.59 8.73 -5.23
C ALA A 75 -13.08 8.80 -4.97
N ALA A 76 -12.64 9.97 -4.54
CA ALA A 76 -11.26 10.18 -4.13
C ALA A 76 -10.92 9.42 -2.83
N GLN A 77 -11.86 9.38 -1.90
CA GLN A 77 -11.74 8.65 -0.65
C GLN A 77 -12.61 7.40 -0.68
N SER A 78 -11.99 6.24 -0.46
CA SER A 78 -12.74 5.00 -0.23
C SER A 78 -13.44 5.07 1.13
N ASN A 79 -14.70 4.68 1.18
CA ASN A 79 -15.48 4.67 2.40
C ASN A 79 -15.09 3.49 3.30
N VAL A 80 -15.21 3.66 4.60
CA VAL A 80 -15.43 2.54 5.53
C VAL A 80 -16.94 2.25 5.50
N PRO A 81 -17.39 0.98 5.46
CA PRO A 81 -18.81 0.67 5.38
C PRO A 81 -19.57 1.27 6.56
N ASN A 82 -20.79 1.71 6.30
CA ASN A 82 -21.72 2.04 7.37
C ASN A 82 -22.23 0.76 8.07
N THR A 83 -22.86 0.93 9.22
CA THR A 83 -23.37 -0.20 10.03
C THR A 83 -24.42 -1.04 9.29
N GLN A 84 -25.17 -0.44 8.35
CA GLN A 84 -26.18 -1.14 7.57
C GLN A 84 -25.56 -2.29 6.74
N VAL A 85 -24.39 -2.08 6.13
CA VAL A 85 -23.70 -3.14 5.36
C VAL A 85 -23.42 -4.36 6.24
N CYS A 86 -23.01 -4.15 7.49
CA CYS A 86 -22.80 -5.23 8.46
C CYS A 86 -24.13 -5.95 8.79
N MET A 87 -25.20 -5.18 8.97
CA MET A 87 -26.51 -5.68 9.38
C MET A 87 -27.28 -6.41 8.26
N ASN A 88 -26.87 -6.25 7.00
CA ASN A 88 -27.40 -7.06 5.88
C ASN A 88 -27.29 -8.57 6.16
N CYS A 89 -26.24 -9.00 6.87
CA CYS A 89 -26.01 -10.41 7.20
C CYS A 89 -26.06 -10.67 8.72
N HIS A 90 -25.50 -9.77 9.54
CA HIS A 90 -25.35 -10.01 10.98
C HIS A 90 -26.65 -9.92 11.79
N THR A 91 -27.78 -9.67 11.13
CA THR A 91 -29.12 -9.94 11.68
C THR A 91 -29.42 -11.43 11.81
N GLN A 92 -28.71 -12.28 11.07
CA GLN A 92 -28.90 -13.74 11.03
C GLN A 92 -27.58 -14.50 11.31
N VAL A 93 -26.46 -14.02 10.78
CA VAL A 93 -25.14 -14.66 10.90
C VAL A 93 -24.41 -14.15 12.12
N GLN A 94 -24.01 -15.06 13.03
CA GLN A 94 -23.27 -14.71 14.26
C GLN A 94 -24.00 -13.64 15.10
N LYS A 95 -25.33 -13.57 14.99
CA LYS A 95 -26.17 -12.52 15.58
C LYS A 95 -25.89 -12.26 17.06
N ASP A 96 -25.70 -13.31 17.83
CA ASP A 96 -25.52 -13.26 19.30
C ASP A 96 -24.05 -13.24 19.72
N ASN A 97 -23.12 -13.14 18.77
CA ASN A 97 -21.69 -13.09 19.08
C ASN A 97 -21.37 -11.81 19.89
N PRO A 98 -20.74 -11.91 21.07
CA PRO A 98 -20.45 -10.75 21.91
C PRO A 98 -19.51 -9.75 21.22
N LYS A 99 -18.65 -10.20 20.28
CA LYS A 99 -17.75 -9.32 19.53
C LYS A 99 -18.47 -8.32 18.61
N LEU A 100 -19.73 -8.61 18.25
CA LEU A 100 -20.56 -7.74 17.40
C LEU A 100 -21.43 -6.78 18.21
N GLU A 101 -21.28 -6.73 19.54
CA GLU A 101 -22.07 -5.80 20.36
C GLU A 101 -21.94 -4.34 19.90
N PRO A 102 -20.74 -3.81 19.56
CA PRO A 102 -20.66 -2.43 19.08
C PRO A 102 -21.39 -2.20 17.75
N VAL A 103 -21.46 -3.21 16.87
CA VAL A 103 -22.24 -3.15 15.62
C VAL A 103 -23.74 -3.09 15.94
N ARG A 104 -24.22 -3.93 16.87
CA ARG A 104 -25.62 -3.94 17.30
C ARG A 104 -26.01 -2.63 18.00
N THR A 105 -25.13 -2.08 18.83
CA THR A 105 -25.34 -0.79 19.48
C THR A 105 -25.46 0.31 18.44
N SER A 106 -24.50 0.39 17.52
CA SER A 106 -24.54 1.34 16.40
C SER A 106 -25.83 1.23 15.58
N TRP A 107 -26.32 0.02 15.33
CA TRP A 107 -27.59 -0.20 14.63
C TRP A 107 -28.81 0.30 15.41
N LYS A 108 -28.84 0.13 16.73
CA LYS A 108 -29.96 0.53 17.58
C LYS A 108 -30.00 2.04 17.84
N THR A 109 -28.84 2.66 18.06
CA THR A 109 -28.76 4.09 18.40
C THR A 109 -28.70 4.98 17.17
N GLY A 110 -28.20 4.45 16.05
CA GLY A 110 -27.90 5.22 14.84
C GLY A 110 -26.52 5.89 14.86
N ASP A 111 -25.79 5.80 15.98
CA ASP A 111 -24.44 6.34 16.08
C ASP A 111 -23.45 5.47 15.29
N PRO A 112 -22.50 6.05 14.54
CA PRO A 112 -21.53 5.28 13.77
C PRO A 112 -20.53 4.55 14.67
N ILE A 113 -19.92 3.49 14.14
CA ILE A 113 -18.80 2.82 14.79
C ILE A 113 -17.55 3.70 14.66
N ASP A 114 -16.91 3.99 15.79
CA ASP A 114 -15.68 4.81 15.87
C ASP A 114 -14.43 4.03 15.45
N TRP A 115 -14.31 3.75 14.16
CA TRP A 115 -13.16 3.05 13.59
C TRP A 115 -11.85 3.80 13.78
N VAL A 116 -10.78 3.06 14.09
CA VAL A 116 -9.42 3.62 14.14
C VAL A 116 -8.80 3.54 12.75
N TRP A 117 -8.62 4.70 12.12
CA TRP A 117 -8.03 4.80 10.79
C TRP A 117 -6.55 4.41 10.80
N ILE A 118 -6.19 3.43 9.96
CA ILE A 118 -4.82 2.92 9.83
C ILE A 118 -4.05 3.67 8.75
N HIS A 119 -4.71 3.88 7.61
CA HIS A 119 -4.13 4.54 6.45
C HIS A 119 -4.68 5.96 6.37
N ARG A 120 -3.82 6.94 6.66
CA ARG A 120 -4.13 8.36 6.48
C ARG A 120 -2.93 9.07 5.87
N THR A 121 -3.12 9.64 4.69
CA THR A 121 -2.21 10.65 4.17
C THR A 121 -2.38 11.93 4.98
N VAL A 122 -1.33 12.74 5.03
CA VAL A 122 -1.39 14.08 5.63
C VAL A 122 -2.40 14.95 4.88
N ASP A 123 -3.05 15.89 5.58
CA ASP A 123 -4.21 16.62 5.05
C ASP A 123 -3.88 17.56 3.87
N TYR A 124 -2.60 17.92 3.70
CA TYR A 124 -2.10 18.66 2.53
C TYR A 124 -1.72 17.76 1.33
N VAL A 125 -2.09 16.48 1.38
CA VAL A 125 -1.96 15.52 0.29
C VAL A 125 -3.35 15.06 -0.12
N TYR A 126 -3.78 15.51 -1.29
CA TYR A 126 -4.95 15.02 -1.97
C TYR A 126 -4.63 13.69 -2.67
N TYR A 127 -5.24 12.61 -2.19
CA TYR A 127 -5.19 11.29 -2.81
C TYR A 127 -6.56 10.94 -3.42
N ASN A 128 -6.57 10.23 -4.55
CA ASN A 128 -7.80 9.84 -5.24
C ASN A 128 -7.80 8.34 -5.59
N HIS A 129 -8.57 7.52 -4.86
CA HIS A 129 -8.69 6.08 -5.10
C HIS A 129 -9.16 5.75 -6.51
N ALA A 130 -10.25 6.37 -6.98
CA ALA A 130 -10.81 6.14 -8.30
C ALA A 130 -9.80 6.38 -9.42
N ALA A 131 -8.93 7.38 -9.28
CA ALA A 131 -7.89 7.67 -10.28
C ALA A 131 -6.85 6.53 -10.42
N HIS A 132 -6.61 5.77 -9.36
CA HIS A 132 -5.64 4.67 -9.36
C HIS A 132 -6.30 3.35 -9.76
N VAL A 133 -7.42 3.01 -9.13
CA VAL A 133 -8.12 1.73 -9.34
C VAL A 133 -8.62 1.61 -10.77
N ASN A 134 -9.21 2.69 -11.32
CA ASN A 134 -9.67 2.70 -12.71
C ASN A 134 -8.54 2.74 -13.75
N ARG A 135 -7.29 2.82 -13.29
CA ARG A 135 -6.08 2.76 -14.13
C ARG A 135 -5.22 1.54 -13.83
N GLY A 136 -5.81 0.47 -13.29
CA GLY A 136 -5.15 -0.82 -13.18
C GLY A 136 -4.25 -0.97 -11.95
N ILE A 137 -4.34 -0.09 -10.96
CA ILE A 137 -3.59 -0.22 -9.71
C ILE A 137 -4.42 -1.00 -8.68
N SER A 138 -3.93 -2.19 -8.31
CA SER A 138 -4.60 -3.05 -7.33
C SER A 138 -4.49 -2.55 -5.89
N CYS A 139 -5.52 -2.86 -5.09
CA CYS A 139 -5.52 -2.72 -3.64
C CYS A 139 -4.27 -3.35 -2.99
N PHE A 140 -3.80 -4.48 -3.52
CA PHE A 140 -2.63 -5.20 -3.01
C PHE A 140 -1.35 -4.35 -3.02
N SER A 141 -1.15 -3.54 -4.07
CA SER A 141 0.06 -2.74 -4.23
C SER A 141 0.22 -1.73 -3.09
N CYS A 142 -0.89 -1.18 -2.58
CA CYS A 142 -0.91 -0.15 -1.54
C CYS A 142 -1.20 -0.71 -0.14
N HIS A 143 -2.13 -1.66 0.00
CA HIS A 143 -2.61 -2.17 1.28
C HIS A 143 -2.05 -3.56 1.64
N GLY A 144 -1.35 -4.23 0.72
CA GLY A 144 -0.83 -5.57 0.93
C GLY A 144 -1.91 -6.67 0.85
N PRO A 145 -1.63 -7.87 1.38
CA PRO A 145 -2.53 -9.02 1.31
C PRO A 145 -3.67 -8.91 2.34
N VAL A 146 -4.54 -7.90 2.21
CA VAL A 146 -5.65 -7.66 3.15
C VAL A 146 -6.60 -8.85 3.24
N ASN A 147 -6.76 -9.60 2.16
CA ASN A 147 -7.49 -10.87 2.12
C ASN A 147 -6.93 -11.94 3.07
N HIS A 148 -5.72 -11.78 3.60
CA HIS A 148 -5.12 -12.67 4.59
C HIS A 148 -4.86 -11.98 5.93
N MET A 149 -5.45 -10.80 6.16
CA MET A 149 -5.31 -10.03 7.40
C MET A 149 -6.52 -10.23 8.33
N SER A 150 -6.31 -10.90 9.45
CA SER A 150 -7.31 -10.99 10.52
C SER A 150 -7.52 -9.65 11.25
N VAL A 151 -6.50 -8.80 11.26
CA VAL A 151 -6.57 -7.40 11.66
C VAL A 151 -5.67 -6.64 10.70
N VAL A 152 -6.20 -5.59 10.07
CA VAL A 152 -5.45 -4.79 9.11
C VAL A 152 -4.30 -4.09 9.79
N TYR A 153 -3.15 -4.06 9.12
CA TYR A 153 -1.98 -3.30 9.52
C TYR A 153 -1.46 -2.48 8.34
N GLN A 154 -0.63 -1.49 8.63
CA GLN A 154 0.03 -0.70 7.58
C GLN A 154 1.10 -1.54 6.87
N ALA A 155 0.78 -2.08 5.69
CA ALA A 155 1.70 -2.94 4.93
C ALA A 155 2.74 -2.17 4.13
N LYS A 156 2.44 -0.92 3.74
CA LYS A 156 3.33 -0.05 2.95
C LYS A 156 3.57 1.29 3.64
N PRO A 157 4.71 1.96 3.39
CA PRO A 157 5.06 3.18 4.11
C PRO A 157 4.17 4.40 3.78
N HIS A 158 3.59 4.43 2.57
CA HIS A 158 2.82 5.58 2.03
C HIS A 158 3.55 6.92 2.17
N SER A 159 4.87 6.92 1.96
CA SER A 159 5.68 8.13 1.89
C SER A 159 5.68 8.71 0.48
N MET A 160 5.99 10.01 0.35
CA MET A 160 6.10 10.67 -0.95
C MET A 160 7.07 9.95 -1.89
N ALA A 161 8.25 9.55 -1.41
CA ALA A 161 9.24 8.83 -2.21
C ALA A 161 8.68 7.49 -2.73
N TRP A 162 7.91 6.77 -1.90
CA TRP A 162 7.27 5.52 -2.30
C TRP A 162 6.17 5.74 -3.36
N CYS A 163 5.35 6.78 -3.20
CA CYS A 163 4.35 7.14 -4.22
C CYS A 163 5.01 7.54 -5.55
N LEU A 164 6.07 8.36 -5.49
CA LEU A 164 6.80 8.82 -6.67
C LEU A 164 7.54 7.70 -7.39
N GLU A 165 8.00 6.68 -6.68
CA GLU A 165 8.58 5.48 -7.30
C GLU A 165 7.56 4.81 -8.24
N CYS A 166 6.33 4.62 -7.77
CA CYS A 166 5.23 4.12 -8.59
C CYS A 166 4.87 5.08 -9.73
N HIS A 167 4.85 6.40 -9.49
CA HIS A 167 4.53 7.37 -10.55
C HIS A 167 5.61 7.49 -11.63
N ARG A 168 6.87 7.19 -11.30
CA ARG A 168 7.98 7.12 -12.26
C ARG A 168 7.98 5.82 -13.05
N HIS A 169 7.64 4.72 -12.37
CA HIS A 169 7.66 3.37 -12.93
C HIS A 169 6.33 2.63 -12.75
N PRO A 170 5.21 3.14 -13.30
CA PRO A 170 3.90 2.53 -13.10
C PRO A 170 3.82 1.12 -13.72
N GLU A 171 4.59 0.84 -14.76
CA GLU A 171 4.69 -0.47 -15.41
C GLU A 171 5.01 -1.61 -14.43
N ASN A 172 5.65 -1.32 -13.30
CA ASN A 172 5.97 -2.33 -12.30
C ASN A 172 4.78 -2.73 -11.42
N PHE A 173 3.63 -2.04 -11.54
CA PHE A 173 2.48 -2.19 -10.63
C PHE A 173 1.13 -2.33 -11.33
N LEU A 174 1.05 -1.98 -12.62
CA LEU A 174 -0.17 -2.05 -13.42
C LEU A 174 -0.64 -3.50 -13.63
N ARG A 175 -1.96 -3.69 -13.57
CA ARG A 175 -2.63 -4.97 -13.80
C ARG A 175 -3.79 -4.80 -14.79
N PRO A 176 -4.21 -5.88 -15.47
CA PRO A 176 -5.46 -5.92 -16.22
C PRO A 176 -6.65 -5.47 -15.36
N GLU A 177 -7.64 -4.80 -15.93
CA GLU A 177 -8.76 -4.20 -15.19
C GLU A 177 -9.60 -5.23 -14.43
N ASP A 178 -9.69 -6.45 -14.95
CA ASP A 178 -10.40 -7.58 -14.33
C ASP A 178 -9.63 -8.19 -13.14
N GLN A 179 -8.38 -7.79 -12.93
CA GLN A 179 -7.49 -8.32 -11.89
C GLN A 179 -7.14 -7.27 -10.82
N VAL A 180 -7.74 -6.08 -10.88
CA VAL A 180 -7.48 -4.98 -9.93
C VAL A 180 -7.87 -5.36 -8.50
N PHE A 181 -9.01 -6.03 -8.32
CA PHE A 181 -9.51 -6.46 -7.01
C PHE A 181 -9.10 -7.89 -6.64
N ASN A 182 -8.35 -8.58 -7.51
CA ASN A 182 -7.78 -9.88 -7.20
C ASN A 182 -6.45 -9.70 -6.46
N LEU A 183 -6.47 -9.88 -5.14
CA LEU A 183 -5.29 -9.69 -4.29
C LEU A 183 -4.24 -10.79 -4.45
N ASP A 184 -4.63 -11.98 -4.92
CA ASP A 184 -3.73 -13.12 -5.11
C ASP A 184 -3.15 -13.21 -6.54
N TRP A 185 -3.57 -12.30 -7.43
CA TRP A 185 -3.10 -12.26 -8.82
C TRP A 185 -1.58 -12.16 -8.93
N LYS A 186 -1.04 -12.92 -9.90
CA LYS A 186 0.36 -12.90 -10.31
C LYS A 186 0.48 -12.69 -11.82
N PRO A 187 1.60 -12.13 -12.30
CA PRO A 187 1.89 -12.02 -13.73
C PRO A 187 1.73 -13.34 -14.51
N ASP A 188 2.11 -14.46 -13.88
CA ASP A 188 2.04 -15.80 -14.48
C ASP A 188 0.60 -16.28 -14.76
N ASP A 189 -0.41 -15.67 -14.12
CA ASP A 189 -1.82 -15.99 -14.36
C ASP A 189 -2.31 -15.41 -15.70
N VAL A 190 -1.57 -14.48 -16.30
CA VAL A 190 -1.91 -13.86 -17.57
C VAL A 190 -1.63 -14.83 -18.71
N LYS A 191 -2.69 -15.15 -19.48
CA LYS A 191 -2.58 -15.89 -20.74
C LYS A 191 -2.09 -14.95 -21.85
N PRO A 192 -0.85 -15.10 -22.38
CA PRO A 192 -0.27 -14.10 -23.28
C PRO A 192 -1.06 -13.90 -24.57
N ALA A 193 -1.62 -14.97 -25.15
CA ALA A 193 -2.46 -14.87 -26.36
C ALA A 193 -3.69 -13.97 -26.16
N GLY A 194 -4.42 -14.17 -25.05
CA GLY A 194 -5.60 -13.36 -24.74
C GLY A 194 -5.24 -11.92 -24.35
N PHE A 195 -4.14 -11.75 -23.62
CA PHE A 195 -3.63 -10.44 -23.25
C PHE A 195 -3.25 -9.61 -24.49
N VAL A 196 -2.46 -10.18 -25.40
CA VAL A 196 -2.03 -9.51 -26.63
C VAL A 196 -3.22 -9.22 -27.55
N ALA A 197 -4.20 -10.13 -27.64
CA ALA A 197 -5.41 -9.89 -28.43
C ALA A 197 -6.22 -8.69 -27.90
N LYS A 198 -6.20 -8.44 -26.59
CA LYS A 198 -6.98 -7.37 -25.95
C LYS A 198 -6.23 -6.03 -25.88
N TYR A 199 -4.99 -6.03 -25.41
CA TYR A 199 -4.22 -4.80 -25.14
C TYR A 199 -3.14 -4.54 -26.19
N GLY A 200 -2.83 -5.51 -27.05
CA GLY A 200 -1.75 -5.43 -28.02
C GLY A 200 -0.39 -5.74 -27.41
N LYS A 201 0.64 -5.05 -27.89
CA LYS A 201 2.02 -5.17 -27.42
C LYS A 201 2.69 -3.78 -27.38
N PRO A 202 3.77 -3.62 -26.59
CA PRO A 202 4.47 -2.35 -26.52
C PRO A 202 5.08 -1.93 -27.86
N GLN A 203 5.24 -0.62 -28.05
CA GLN A 203 5.87 -0.05 -29.23
C GLN A 203 7.33 -0.53 -29.38
N GLY A 204 7.71 -0.91 -30.60
CA GLY A 204 9.06 -1.38 -30.92
C GLY A 204 9.30 -2.88 -30.70
N VAL A 205 8.34 -3.62 -30.15
CA VAL A 205 8.44 -5.08 -30.01
C VAL A 205 8.07 -5.77 -31.33
N THR A 206 9.03 -6.43 -31.96
CA THR A 206 8.80 -7.22 -33.19
C THR A 206 8.35 -8.64 -32.89
N GLU A 207 8.72 -9.19 -31.73
CA GLU A 207 8.35 -10.53 -31.28
C GLU A 207 6.83 -10.72 -31.18
N ASP A 208 6.39 -11.96 -31.44
CA ASP A 208 5.00 -12.40 -31.28
C ASP A 208 4.76 -12.93 -29.86
N TRP A 209 4.41 -12.03 -28.96
CA TRP A 209 4.16 -12.37 -27.56
C TRP A 209 2.95 -13.28 -27.34
N SER A 210 2.05 -13.41 -28.32
CA SER A 210 0.88 -14.29 -28.20
C SER A 210 1.27 -15.77 -28.06
N LYS A 211 2.45 -16.14 -28.57
CA LYS A 211 3.01 -17.50 -28.54
C LYS A 211 3.84 -17.79 -27.30
N ARG A 212 4.08 -16.80 -26.44
CA ARG A 212 4.85 -16.98 -25.22
C ARG A 212 4.03 -17.74 -24.18
N LYS A 213 4.73 -18.40 -23.26
CA LYS A 213 4.12 -19.10 -22.11
C LYS A 213 3.71 -18.13 -21.01
N THR A 214 4.55 -17.15 -20.72
CA THR A 214 4.35 -16.16 -19.66
C THR A 214 4.81 -14.77 -20.10
N LEU A 215 4.27 -13.76 -19.43
CA LEU A 215 4.69 -12.37 -19.51
C LEU A 215 5.14 -11.91 -18.13
N SER A 216 6.21 -11.13 -18.08
CA SER A 216 6.67 -10.50 -16.84
C SER A 216 5.76 -9.34 -16.45
N GLN A 217 5.82 -8.94 -15.17
CA GLN A 217 5.09 -7.78 -14.66
C GLN A 217 5.36 -6.51 -15.47
N THR A 218 6.63 -6.23 -15.80
CA THR A 218 7.01 -5.02 -16.54
C THR A 218 6.51 -5.06 -17.98
N GLU A 219 6.48 -6.23 -18.63
CA GLU A 219 5.93 -6.38 -19.99
C GLU A 219 4.41 -6.14 -20.02
N ILE A 220 3.69 -6.73 -19.05
CA ILE A 220 2.25 -6.50 -18.86
C ILE A 220 2.01 -5.02 -18.61
N GLY A 221 2.68 -4.44 -17.61
CA GLY A 221 2.45 -3.07 -17.20
C GLY A 221 2.87 -2.05 -18.24
N GLN A 222 3.93 -2.28 -19.01
CA GLN A 222 4.32 -1.39 -20.12
C GLN A 222 3.26 -1.40 -21.22
N THR A 223 2.72 -2.58 -21.57
CA THR A 223 1.62 -2.69 -22.54
C THR A 223 0.40 -1.90 -22.08
N LEU A 224 0.01 -2.06 -20.81
CA LEU A 224 -1.14 -1.35 -20.23
C LEU A 224 -0.91 0.17 -20.13
N LYS A 225 0.31 0.58 -19.77
CA LYS A 225 0.71 1.99 -19.70
C LYS A 225 0.55 2.67 -21.06
N GLU A 226 1.01 2.03 -22.13
CA GLU A 226 0.88 2.55 -23.50
C GLU A 226 -0.57 2.50 -23.98
N HIS A 227 -1.25 1.37 -23.78
CA HIS A 227 -2.64 1.16 -24.19
C HIS A 227 -3.61 2.19 -23.59
N TRP A 228 -3.42 2.53 -22.31
CA TRP A 228 -4.25 3.52 -21.60
C TRP A 228 -3.65 4.92 -21.55
N ASN A 229 -2.51 5.15 -22.18
CA ASN A 229 -1.74 6.40 -22.15
C ASN A 229 -1.56 6.94 -20.71
N ILE A 230 -1.05 6.10 -19.82
CA ILE A 230 -0.90 6.41 -18.39
C ILE A 230 0.32 7.31 -18.18
N THR A 231 0.06 8.53 -17.71
CA THR A 231 1.08 9.55 -17.39
C THR A 231 0.85 10.09 -15.97
N PRO A 232 1.32 9.37 -14.93
CA PRO A 232 1.13 9.78 -13.55
C PRO A 232 1.83 11.12 -13.27
N PRO A 233 1.24 12.01 -12.47
CA PRO A 233 1.85 13.30 -12.18
C PRO A 233 3.12 13.13 -11.32
N GLN A 234 4.20 13.80 -11.69
CA GLN A 234 5.47 13.80 -10.93
C GLN A 234 5.81 15.17 -10.36
N ASN A 235 4.85 16.10 -10.40
CA ASN A 235 4.98 17.46 -9.90
C ASN A 235 4.09 17.69 -8.66
N CYS A 236 4.27 18.81 -7.98
CA CYS A 236 3.53 19.12 -6.75
C CYS A 236 2.01 19.21 -6.98
N GLN A 237 1.57 19.71 -8.14
CA GLN A 237 0.14 19.87 -8.46
C GLN A 237 -0.62 18.55 -8.53
N GLY A 238 0.07 17.43 -8.70
CA GLY A 238 -0.54 16.11 -8.70
C GLY A 238 -1.25 15.76 -7.39
N CYS A 239 -0.70 16.21 -6.25
CA CYS A 239 -1.16 15.79 -4.92
C CYS A 239 -1.22 16.92 -3.88
N HIS A 240 -0.49 18.02 -4.05
CA HIS A 240 -0.41 19.12 -3.10
C HIS A 240 -1.24 20.32 -3.59
N ARG A 241 -2.55 20.24 -3.37
CA ARG A 241 -3.53 21.23 -3.81
C ARG A 241 -4.48 21.59 -2.69
#